data_AF-A0A244CQW3-F1
#
_entry.id   AF-A0A244CQW3-F1
#
_cell.length_a   1.000
_cell.length_b   1.000
_cell.length_c   1.000
_cell.angle_alpha   90.00
_cell.angle_beta   90.00
_cell.angle_gamma   90.00
#
_symmetry.space_group_name_H-M   'P 1'
#
loop_
_entity.id
_entity.type
_entity.pdbx_description
1 polymer ?
#
loop_
_entity_poly.entity_id
_entity_poly.type
_entity_poly.pdbx_seq_one_letter_code
_entity_poly.pdbx_strand_id
1 'polypeptide(L)'
;MIASLDIKDKLLKYPGLYNVYPIRNEVSQFGNIDIAANTLESPVLDDQYGRVFSDNVYKFGVPYGKSSSMPFYPCGFSGEIVGEMRVPYRRVPVFRVKDISELNNLFTDVKKYSPQHEILVRGQTSTYSLSRSDEEKHLLFGSIDHLEPSFLASGVRKGYSELFLNCLWESQARILLHDISVDMKDELTSEEFVSFSESTNRLQSGPRFIPFGLGLAQHYGLPSVGLDLTDNLQVALWFASNSIDIDAGGGAICKPVEDLGSSRLFFFRCPNNAVYSHEVVKPDYFPECRPDHQNAWFGHVGWGQAKNQMASYLCCVVEVTSEILKMVPPNFEDRLFPVCEKDPILNYFWKIRGLSRYEGEAKRALSSVYRRENA
;
A
#
# COMPACT_ATOMS: atom_id res chain seq x y z
N MET A 1 -15.33 -5.47 -8.39
CA MET A 1 -16.53 -6.18 -8.88
C MET A 1 -17.66 -5.20 -8.85
N ILE A 2 -18.52 -5.25 -9.86
CA ILE A 2 -19.68 -4.39 -9.95
C ILE A 2 -20.87 -5.05 -9.24
N ALA A 3 -21.47 -4.33 -8.29
CA ALA A 3 -22.62 -4.79 -7.53
C ALA A 3 -23.81 -3.85 -7.74
N SER A 4 -24.99 -4.39 -8.04
CA SER A 4 -26.24 -3.62 -8.04
C SER A 4 -26.61 -3.21 -6.63
N LEU A 5 -27.11 -1.99 -6.47
CA LEU A 5 -27.56 -1.44 -5.19
C LEU A 5 -29.05 -1.06 -5.25
N ASP A 6 -29.72 -1.15 -4.10
CA ASP A 6 -31.02 -0.52 -3.93
C ASP A 6 -30.84 1.01 -3.79
N ILE A 7 -31.77 1.81 -4.32
CA ILE A 7 -31.67 3.28 -4.24
C ILE A 7 -31.71 3.80 -2.78
N LYS A 8 -32.28 3.02 -1.86
CA LYS A 8 -32.35 3.28 -0.41
C LYS A 8 -31.20 2.62 0.36
N ASP A 9 -30.23 2.02 -0.33
CA ASP A 9 -29.10 1.36 0.33
C ASP A 9 -28.34 2.34 1.24
N LYS A 10 -27.95 1.86 2.41
CA LYS A 10 -27.19 2.62 3.41
C LYS A 10 -25.84 3.11 2.85
N LEU A 11 -25.25 2.39 1.90
CA LEU A 11 -24.03 2.80 1.18
C LEU A 11 -24.24 4.11 0.41
N LEU A 12 -25.44 4.31 -0.13
CA LEU A 12 -25.81 5.53 -0.86
C LEU A 12 -26.23 6.66 0.07
N LYS A 13 -26.83 6.32 1.21
CA LYS A 13 -27.29 7.29 2.23
C LYS A 13 -26.12 7.85 3.06
N TYR A 14 -25.12 7.02 3.36
CA TYR A 14 -23.99 7.37 4.21
C TYR A 14 -22.64 7.01 3.55
N PRO A 15 -22.33 7.53 2.35
CA PRO A 15 -21.21 7.06 1.54
C PRO A 15 -19.86 7.16 2.26
N GLY A 16 -19.62 8.24 3.01
CA GLY A 16 -18.38 8.43 3.76
C GLY A 16 -18.14 7.38 4.86
N LEU A 17 -19.19 6.78 5.43
CA LEU A 17 -19.06 5.72 6.45
C LEU A 17 -18.66 4.36 5.87
N TYR A 18 -18.70 4.20 4.55
CA TYR A 18 -18.40 2.95 3.88
C TYR A 18 -17.30 3.10 2.82
N ASN A 19 -16.61 4.25 2.82
CA ASN A 19 -15.62 4.60 1.81
C ASN A 19 -16.17 4.55 0.37
N VAL A 20 -17.43 4.94 0.20
CA VAL A 20 -18.05 5.15 -1.12
C VAL A 20 -17.83 6.61 -1.49
N TYR A 21 -17.43 6.86 -2.73
CA TYR A 21 -17.24 8.21 -3.24
C TYR A 21 -18.59 8.93 -3.32
N PRO A 22 -18.70 10.14 -2.75
CA PRO A 22 -19.99 10.82 -2.64
C PRO A 22 -20.52 11.33 -3.99
N ILE A 23 -19.64 11.61 -4.95
CA ILE A 23 -20.04 12.02 -6.30
C ILE A 23 -20.41 10.78 -7.10
N ARG A 24 -21.63 10.78 -7.63
CA ARG A 24 -22.17 9.69 -8.45
C ARG A 24 -22.09 10.05 -9.92
N ASN A 25 -22.05 9.05 -10.79
CA ASN A 25 -21.97 9.24 -12.24
C ASN A 25 -20.78 10.11 -12.67
N GLU A 26 -19.65 10.03 -11.96
CA GLU A 26 -18.43 10.68 -12.40
C GLU A 26 -17.86 9.90 -13.60
N VAL A 27 -17.95 10.51 -14.78
CA VAL A 27 -17.51 9.93 -16.06
C VAL A 27 -16.28 10.67 -16.56
N SER A 28 -15.30 9.92 -17.05
CA SER A 28 -14.13 10.45 -17.73
C SER A 28 -14.53 11.29 -18.94
N GLN A 29 -13.84 12.41 -19.16
CA GLN A 29 -13.98 13.19 -20.40
C GLN A 29 -13.62 12.40 -21.68
N PHE A 30 -12.94 11.26 -21.53
CA PHE A 30 -12.63 10.34 -22.63
C PHE A 30 -13.61 9.15 -22.70
N GLY A 31 -14.71 9.21 -21.95
CA GLY A 31 -15.84 8.30 -22.02
C GLY A 31 -16.90 8.78 -23.01
N ASN A 32 -18.10 8.22 -22.90
CA ASN A 32 -19.27 8.66 -23.68
C ASN A 32 -20.09 9.66 -22.85
N ILE A 33 -19.80 10.94 -23.02
CA ILE A 33 -20.36 12.04 -22.21
C ILE A 33 -21.85 12.26 -22.50
N ASP A 34 -22.33 11.91 -23.71
CA ASP A 34 -23.72 12.11 -24.14
C ASP A 34 -24.73 11.27 -23.35
N ILE A 35 -24.26 10.35 -22.52
CA ILE A 35 -25.06 9.44 -21.69
C ILE A 35 -25.32 10.04 -20.30
N ALA A 36 -24.82 11.25 -20.03
CA ALA A 36 -24.98 11.96 -18.78
C ALA A 36 -26.31 12.75 -18.70
N ALA A 37 -27.44 12.04 -18.73
CA ALA A 37 -28.70 12.57 -18.24
C ALA A 37 -29.63 11.41 -17.87
N ASN A 38 -29.82 11.17 -16.56
CA ASN A 38 -31.08 10.78 -15.91
C ASN A 38 -30.86 10.15 -14.53
N THR A 39 -31.93 10.19 -13.74
CA THR A 39 -32.10 9.75 -12.35
C THR A 39 -31.43 8.40 -12.02
N LEU A 40 -30.97 8.28 -10.76
CA LEU A 40 -30.29 7.12 -10.19
C LEU A 40 -31.24 5.94 -9.91
N GLU A 41 -32.03 5.53 -10.90
CA GLU A 41 -33.08 4.53 -10.73
C GLU A 41 -32.54 3.11 -10.52
N SER A 42 -31.29 2.86 -10.90
CA SER A 42 -30.62 1.57 -10.71
C SER A 42 -29.12 1.77 -10.48
N PRO A 43 -28.70 2.08 -9.24
CA PRO A 43 -27.31 2.26 -8.92
C PRO A 43 -26.52 0.95 -9.02
N VAL A 44 -25.30 1.05 -9.53
CA VAL A 44 -24.27 0.01 -9.46
C VAL A 44 -23.03 0.60 -8.79
N LEU A 45 -22.34 -0.24 -8.01
CA LEU A 45 -21.15 0.11 -7.24
C LEU A 45 -19.95 -0.67 -7.74
N ASP A 46 -18.86 0.03 -8.04
CA ASP A 46 -17.54 -0.57 -8.14
C ASP A 46 -16.86 -0.62 -6.77
N ASP A 47 -16.83 -1.81 -6.17
CA ASP A 47 -16.30 -2.04 -4.82
C ASP A 47 -14.77 -1.99 -4.71
N GLN A 48 -14.08 -1.82 -5.85
CA GLN A 48 -12.63 -1.64 -5.88
C GLN A 48 -12.25 -0.18 -5.62
N TYR A 49 -13.08 0.76 -6.08
CA TYR A 49 -12.80 2.20 -6.03
C TYR A 49 -13.93 3.04 -5.42
N GLY A 50 -14.95 2.38 -4.85
CA GLY A 50 -16.08 3.03 -4.18
C GLY A 50 -16.92 3.90 -5.10
N ARG A 51 -16.92 3.65 -6.41
CA ARG A 51 -17.60 4.53 -7.39
C ARG A 51 -19.00 4.04 -7.68
N VAL A 52 -19.95 4.96 -7.70
CA VAL A 52 -21.36 4.65 -7.97
C VAL A 52 -21.78 5.24 -9.30
N PHE A 53 -22.39 4.40 -10.13
CA PHE A 53 -22.94 4.75 -11.44
C PHE A 53 -24.43 4.38 -11.50
N SER A 54 -25.22 5.07 -12.30
CA SER A 54 -26.48 4.55 -12.81
C SER A 54 -26.16 3.43 -13.80
N ASP A 55 -27.02 2.41 -13.87
CA ASP A 55 -26.86 1.26 -14.77
C ASP A 55 -26.60 1.68 -16.24
N ASN A 56 -27.32 2.69 -16.75
CA ASN A 56 -27.10 3.23 -18.09
C ASN A 56 -25.69 3.83 -18.28
N VAL A 57 -25.20 4.58 -17.28
CA VAL A 57 -23.85 5.16 -17.32
C VAL A 57 -22.79 4.06 -17.30
N TYR A 58 -23.00 3.02 -16.50
CA TYR A 58 -22.10 1.88 -16.45
C TYR A 58 -22.07 1.10 -17.78
N LYS A 59 -23.25 0.80 -18.35
CA LYS A 59 -23.38 -0.03 -19.56
C LYS A 59 -22.90 0.66 -20.83
N PHE A 60 -23.07 1.97 -20.92
CA PHE A 60 -22.85 2.68 -22.19
C PHE A 60 -21.86 3.83 -22.09
N GLY A 61 -21.59 4.32 -20.87
CA GLY A 61 -20.82 5.54 -20.62
C GLY A 61 -19.31 5.37 -20.64
N VAL A 62 -18.78 4.15 -20.48
CA VAL A 62 -17.34 3.90 -20.30
C VAL A 62 -16.75 4.82 -19.23
N PRO A 63 -17.21 4.69 -17.96
CA PRO A 63 -17.02 5.72 -16.94
C PRO A 63 -15.55 6.06 -16.66
N TYR A 64 -14.61 5.12 -16.82
CA TYR A 64 -13.18 5.38 -16.61
C TYR A 64 -12.43 5.85 -17.87
N GLY A 65 -13.15 5.97 -18.99
CA GLY A 65 -12.65 6.47 -20.25
C GLY A 65 -12.01 5.40 -21.13
N LYS A 66 -12.11 5.61 -22.44
CA LYS A 66 -11.59 4.71 -23.48
C LYS A 66 -10.06 4.81 -23.54
N SER A 67 -9.35 3.73 -23.22
CA SER A 67 -7.88 3.73 -23.15
C SER A 67 -7.20 4.33 -24.39
N SER A 68 -7.68 4.00 -25.59
CA SER A 68 -7.15 4.49 -26.87
C SER A 68 -7.23 6.02 -27.05
N SER A 69 -8.17 6.67 -26.38
CA SER A 69 -8.39 8.12 -26.47
C SER A 69 -7.71 8.89 -25.34
N MET A 70 -7.15 8.20 -24.36
CA MET A 70 -6.53 8.83 -23.18
C MET A 70 -5.03 9.08 -23.38
N PRO A 71 -4.54 10.28 -23.06
CA PRO A 71 -3.11 10.51 -22.95
C PRO A 71 -2.54 9.79 -21.73
N PHE A 72 -1.23 9.55 -21.74
CA PHE A 72 -0.51 9.02 -20.60
C PHE A 72 -0.52 10.03 -19.43
N TYR A 73 -0.70 9.49 -18.22
CA TYR A 73 -0.75 10.23 -16.98
C TYR A 73 0.54 10.02 -16.17
N PRO A 74 1.18 11.07 -15.61
CA PRO A 74 1.06 12.48 -15.95
C PRO A 74 1.91 12.85 -17.17
N CYS A 75 1.57 13.99 -17.79
CA CYS A 75 2.33 14.52 -18.91
C CYS A 75 3.66 15.13 -18.43
N GLY A 76 4.78 14.80 -19.08
CA GLY A 76 6.07 15.51 -18.88
C GLY A 76 7.19 14.73 -18.20
N PHE A 77 7.01 13.45 -17.91
CA PHE A 77 8.10 12.60 -17.44
C PHE A 77 9.04 12.20 -18.58
N SER A 78 10.34 12.22 -18.30
CA SER A 78 11.36 11.73 -19.23
C SER A 78 11.44 10.20 -19.19
N GLY A 79 11.64 9.56 -20.35
CA GLY A 79 11.83 8.11 -20.47
C GLY A 79 11.08 7.45 -21.62
N GLU A 80 11.51 6.24 -21.98
CA GLU A 80 10.85 5.42 -23.00
C GLU A 80 9.62 4.73 -22.40
N ILE A 81 8.44 4.99 -22.95
CA ILE A 81 7.21 4.30 -22.56
C ILE A 81 7.09 3.01 -23.38
N VAL A 82 7.10 1.87 -22.71
CA VAL A 82 7.09 0.53 -23.31
C VAL A 82 5.78 -0.22 -23.07
N GLY A 83 4.89 0.33 -22.25
CA GLY A 83 3.61 -0.28 -21.95
C GLY A 83 2.70 0.65 -21.15
N GLU A 84 1.57 0.10 -20.71
CA GLU A 84 0.57 0.85 -19.96
C GLU A 84 -0.14 0.01 -18.91
N MET A 85 -0.65 0.70 -17.89
CA MET A 85 -1.63 0.19 -16.95
C MET A 85 -2.83 1.12 -16.90
N ARG A 86 -3.98 0.59 -16.47
CA ARG A 86 -5.22 1.36 -16.34
C ARG A 86 -5.70 1.33 -14.90
N VAL A 87 -6.10 2.51 -14.46
CA VAL A 87 -6.78 2.75 -13.19
C VAL A 87 -7.87 3.80 -13.49
N PRO A 88 -8.85 4.02 -12.59
CA PRO A 88 -9.90 4.99 -12.85
C PRO A 88 -9.35 6.32 -13.36
N TYR A 89 -9.89 6.74 -14.52
CA TYR A 89 -9.62 8.02 -15.16
C TYR A 89 -8.17 8.26 -15.61
N ARG A 90 -7.27 7.25 -15.60
CA ARG A 90 -5.84 7.44 -15.90
C ARG A 90 -5.22 6.27 -16.65
N ARG A 91 -4.46 6.60 -17.70
CA ARG A 91 -3.61 5.68 -18.46
C ARG A 91 -2.19 5.85 -17.92
N VAL A 92 -1.74 4.91 -17.11
CA VAL A 92 -0.46 4.99 -16.40
C VAL A 92 0.64 4.44 -17.31
N PRO A 93 1.71 5.20 -17.58
CA PRO A 93 2.83 4.74 -18.40
C PRO A 93 3.69 3.71 -17.64
N VAL A 94 4.13 2.69 -18.37
CA VAL A 94 5.20 1.78 -17.95
C VAL A 94 6.46 2.21 -18.69
N PHE A 95 7.47 2.63 -17.94
CA PHE A 95 8.75 3.07 -18.45
C PHE A 95 9.78 1.95 -18.47
N ARG A 96 10.64 1.98 -19.49
CA ARG A 96 11.92 1.30 -19.48
C ARG A 96 13.02 2.34 -19.32
N VAL A 97 13.82 2.17 -18.29
CA VAL A 97 15.00 3.01 -18.01
C VAL A 97 16.26 2.22 -18.33
N LYS A 98 17.25 2.90 -18.90
CA LYS A 98 18.51 2.24 -19.32
C LYS A 98 19.42 1.94 -18.14
N ASP A 99 19.48 2.85 -17.18
CA ASP A 99 20.44 2.80 -16.07
C ASP A 99 19.91 3.48 -14.81
N ILE A 100 20.74 3.46 -13.76
CA ILE A 100 20.46 4.07 -12.46
C ILE A 100 20.27 5.59 -12.56
N SER A 101 20.95 6.27 -13.50
CA SER A 101 20.81 7.71 -13.67
C SER A 101 19.44 8.06 -14.23
N GLU A 102 18.97 7.35 -15.25
CA GLU A 102 17.62 7.55 -15.81
C GLU A 102 16.54 7.26 -14.76
N LEU A 103 16.69 6.22 -13.91
CA LEU A 103 15.76 5.96 -12.81
C LEU A 103 15.68 7.11 -11.80
N ASN A 104 16.84 7.64 -11.37
CA ASN A 104 16.89 8.75 -10.43
C ASN A 104 16.33 10.05 -11.03
N ASN A 105 16.58 10.29 -12.32
CA ASN A 105 16.00 11.42 -13.04
C ASN A 105 14.48 11.31 -13.08
N LEU A 106 13.94 10.14 -13.42
CA LEU A 106 12.49 9.90 -13.40
C LEU A 106 11.90 10.12 -12.00
N PHE A 107 12.52 9.59 -10.94
CA PHE A 107 12.05 9.80 -9.56
C PHE A 107 12.06 11.29 -9.16
N THR A 108 13.10 12.02 -9.58
CA THR A 108 13.21 13.47 -9.36
C THR A 108 12.15 14.24 -10.15
N ASP A 109 11.90 13.87 -11.41
CA ASP A 109 10.84 14.46 -12.24
C ASP A 109 9.47 14.25 -11.57
N VAL A 110 9.16 13.02 -11.15
CA VAL A 110 7.89 12.70 -10.47
C VAL A 110 7.67 13.57 -9.24
N LYS A 111 8.72 13.77 -8.41
CA LYS A 111 8.69 14.66 -7.24
C LYS A 111 8.47 16.12 -7.65
N LYS A 112 9.21 16.61 -8.63
CA LYS A 112 9.11 17.99 -9.13
C LYS A 112 7.72 18.33 -9.65
N TYR A 113 7.08 17.42 -10.37
CA TYR A 113 5.75 17.62 -10.93
C TYR A 113 4.61 17.36 -9.93
N SER A 114 4.92 16.94 -8.70
CA SER A 114 3.93 16.62 -7.66
C SER A 114 4.26 17.28 -6.31
N PRO A 115 4.46 18.61 -6.24
CA PRO A 115 5.03 19.28 -5.05
C PRO A 115 4.14 19.23 -3.79
N GLN A 116 2.86 18.87 -3.94
CA GLN A 116 1.89 18.76 -2.84
C GLN A 116 1.63 17.29 -2.43
N HIS A 117 2.44 16.36 -2.93
CA HIS A 117 2.30 14.94 -2.68
C HIS A 117 3.64 14.34 -2.24
N GLU A 118 3.56 13.31 -1.41
CA GLU A 118 4.69 12.45 -1.13
C GLU A 118 4.83 11.43 -2.25
N ILE A 119 6.03 11.33 -2.83
CA ILE A 119 6.33 10.35 -3.86
C ILE A 119 6.93 9.13 -3.21
N LEU A 120 6.14 8.07 -3.16
CA LEU A 120 6.50 6.79 -2.57
C LEU A 120 6.59 5.73 -3.64
N VAL A 121 7.46 4.74 -3.42
CA VAL A 121 7.72 3.64 -4.32
C VAL A 121 7.45 2.30 -3.63
N ARG A 122 7.05 1.32 -4.44
CA ARG A 122 6.92 -0.09 -4.03
C ARG A 122 7.52 -0.99 -5.09
N GLY A 123 8.34 -1.93 -4.68
CA GLY A 123 8.77 -3.04 -5.53
C GLY A 123 7.83 -4.22 -5.45
N GLN A 124 7.61 -4.89 -6.58
CA GLN A 124 7.02 -6.22 -6.60
C GLN A 124 7.74 -7.09 -7.63
N THR A 125 7.97 -8.35 -7.27
CA THR A 125 8.51 -9.39 -8.16
C THR A 125 7.53 -9.81 -9.25
N SER A 126 6.25 -9.48 -9.08
CA SER A 126 5.19 -9.78 -10.04
C SER A 126 4.11 -8.71 -9.99
N THR A 127 3.51 -8.45 -11.16
CA THR A 127 2.39 -7.53 -11.26
C THR A 127 1.09 -8.28 -11.03
N TYR A 128 0.40 -7.95 -9.94
CA TYR A 128 -0.91 -8.50 -9.64
C TYR A 128 -2.01 -7.62 -10.24
N SER A 129 -3.01 -8.24 -10.88
CA SER A 129 -4.14 -7.53 -11.45
C SER A 129 -5.43 -7.81 -10.69
N LEU A 130 -6.40 -6.90 -10.82
CA LEU A 130 -7.76 -7.16 -10.38
C LEU A 130 -8.41 -8.21 -11.30
N SER A 131 -9.07 -9.20 -10.68
CA SER A 131 -9.74 -10.30 -11.39
C SER A 131 -11.12 -9.88 -11.92
N ARG A 132 -11.18 -8.83 -12.73
CA ARG A 132 -12.42 -8.42 -13.41
C ARG A 132 -12.69 -9.30 -14.62
N SER A 133 -13.97 -9.51 -14.91
CA SER A 133 -14.39 -10.10 -16.18
C SER A 133 -14.04 -9.17 -17.35
N ASP A 134 -13.88 -9.73 -18.54
CA ASP A 134 -13.59 -8.93 -19.74
C ASP A 134 -14.75 -8.00 -20.10
N GLU A 135 -15.99 -8.40 -19.80
CA GLU A 135 -17.17 -7.53 -19.90
C GLU A 135 -17.04 -6.31 -18.97
N GLU A 136 -16.72 -6.50 -17.69
CA GLU A 136 -16.52 -5.38 -16.75
C GLU A 136 -15.40 -4.44 -17.21
N LYS A 137 -14.27 -4.99 -17.69
CA LYS A 137 -13.17 -4.17 -18.22
C LYS A 137 -13.61 -3.35 -19.43
N HIS A 138 -14.32 -3.97 -20.36
CA HIS A 138 -14.83 -3.30 -21.55
C HIS A 138 -15.83 -2.19 -21.16
N LEU A 139 -16.77 -2.48 -20.26
CA LEU A 139 -17.77 -1.52 -19.80
C LEU A 139 -17.14 -0.33 -19.06
N LEU A 140 -16.09 -0.55 -18.26
CA LEU A 140 -15.44 0.52 -17.50
C LEU A 140 -14.43 1.34 -18.32
N PHE A 141 -13.60 0.68 -19.12
CA PHE A 141 -12.42 1.26 -19.77
C PHE A 141 -12.46 1.23 -21.32
N GLY A 142 -13.50 0.65 -21.91
CA GLY A 142 -13.67 0.57 -23.37
C GLY A 142 -12.69 -0.38 -24.06
N SER A 143 -11.95 -1.18 -23.31
CA SER A 143 -10.95 -2.13 -23.80
C SER A 143 -10.78 -3.29 -22.82
N ILE A 144 -10.26 -4.42 -23.29
CA ILE A 144 -9.90 -5.57 -22.45
C ILE A 144 -8.38 -5.76 -22.35
N ASP A 145 -7.65 -5.16 -23.30
CA ASP A 145 -6.20 -5.30 -23.49
C ASP A 145 -5.40 -4.35 -22.59
N HIS A 146 -5.70 -4.35 -21.30
CA HIS A 146 -4.95 -3.57 -20.32
C HIS A 146 -4.84 -4.29 -18.98
N LEU A 147 -3.82 -3.92 -18.21
CA LEU A 147 -3.66 -4.38 -16.85
C LEU A 147 -4.21 -3.35 -15.87
N GLU A 148 -5.17 -3.77 -15.06
CA GLU A 148 -5.66 -3.01 -13.90
C GLU A 148 -4.97 -3.54 -12.62
N PRO A 149 -4.05 -2.78 -12.01
CA PRO A 149 -3.21 -3.30 -10.94
C PRO A 149 -3.98 -3.46 -9.62
N SER A 150 -3.63 -4.50 -8.87
CA SER A 150 -4.18 -4.80 -7.56
C SER A 150 -3.21 -4.41 -6.44
N PHE A 151 -3.60 -3.41 -5.66
CA PHE A 151 -2.90 -2.93 -4.47
C PHE A 151 -3.75 -3.13 -3.22
N LEU A 152 -4.49 -4.24 -3.16
CA LEU A 152 -5.27 -4.61 -1.98
C LEU A 152 -4.33 -4.88 -0.80
N ALA A 153 -4.68 -4.39 0.39
CA ALA A 153 -3.91 -4.66 1.61
C ALA A 153 -3.89 -6.15 1.97
N SER A 154 -2.87 -6.59 2.73
CA SER A 154 -2.75 -7.99 3.16
C SER A 154 -3.94 -8.46 3.99
N GLY A 155 -4.53 -7.59 4.82
CA GLY A 155 -5.75 -7.86 5.58
C GLY A 155 -6.94 -8.17 4.70
N VAL A 156 -7.17 -7.36 3.65
CA VAL A 156 -8.26 -7.55 2.68
C VAL A 156 -8.08 -8.85 1.91
N ARG A 157 -6.86 -9.11 1.40
CA ARG A 157 -6.57 -10.35 0.64
C ARG A 157 -6.76 -11.61 1.48
N LYS A 158 -6.45 -11.56 2.78
CA LYS A 158 -6.60 -12.67 3.72
C LYS A 158 -8.00 -12.73 4.38
N GLY A 159 -8.93 -11.86 3.99
CA GLY A 159 -10.31 -11.87 4.47
C GLY A 159 -10.49 -11.47 5.93
N TYR A 160 -9.63 -10.61 6.47
CA TYR A 160 -9.80 -10.06 7.82
C TYR A 160 -10.84 -8.93 7.84
N SER A 161 -11.59 -8.85 8.94
CA SER A 161 -12.35 -7.66 9.29
C SER A 161 -11.41 -6.51 9.62
N GLU A 162 -11.63 -5.34 9.03
CA GLU A 162 -10.85 -4.14 9.31
C GLU A 162 -10.99 -3.70 10.78
N LEU A 163 -12.21 -3.76 11.32
CA LEU A 163 -12.45 -3.46 12.73
C LEU A 163 -11.64 -4.39 13.64
N PHE A 164 -11.57 -5.68 13.28
CA PHE A 164 -10.75 -6.63 14.02
C PHE A 164 -9.27 -6.25 13.97
N LEU A 165 -8.73 -5.92 12.79
CA LEU A 165 -7.32 -5.52 12.66
C LEU A 165 -7.03 -4.22 13.42
N ASN A 166 -7.92 -3.24 13.36
CA ASN A 166 -7.78 -1.99 14.11
C ASN A 166 -7.72 -2.26 15.62
N CYS A 167 -8.66 -3.04 16.16
CA CYS A 167 -8.66 -3.39 17.59
C CYS A 167 -7.43 -4.21 17.99
N LEU A 168 -7.04 -5.21 17.19
CA LEU A 168 -5.89 -6.05 17.47
C LEU A 168 -4.61 -5.22 17.53
N TRP A 169 -4.34 -4.45 16.48
CA TRP A 169 -3.08 -3.71 16.37
C TRP A 169 -3.03 -2.46 17.23
N GLU A 170 -4.17 -1.82 17.52
CA GLU A 170 -4.23 -0.80 18.57
C GLU A 170 -3.83 -1.41 19.92
N SER A 171 -4.45 -2.53 20.29
CA SER A 171 -4.16 -3.20 21.57
C SER A 171 -2.70 -3.64 21.67
N GLN A 172 -2.17 -4.31 20.64
CA GLN A 172 -0.78 -4.77 20.66
C GLN A 172 0.21 -3.60 20.64
N ALA A 173 -0.07 -2.52 19.91
CA ALA A 173 0.79 -1.33 19.92
C ALA A 173 0.85 -0.67 21.30
N ARG A 174 -0.25 -0.65 22.08
CA ARG A 174 -0.23 -0.09 23.44
C ARG A 174 0.65 -0.92 24.37
N ILE A 175 0.51 -2.25 24.30
CA ILE A 175 1.32 -3.16 25.11
C ILE A 175 2.79 -3.04 24.71
N LEU A 176 3.10 -3.04 23.41
CA LEU A 176 4.45 -2.86 22.89
C LEU A 176 5.09 -1.56 23.39
N LEU A 177 4.39 -0.43 23.26
CA LEU A 177 4.92 0.86 23.73
C LEU A 177 5.12 0.88 25.24
N HIS A 178 4.23 0.24 26.01
CA HIS A 178 4.41 0.09 27.45
C HIS A 178 5.69 -0.71 27.77
N ASP A 179 5.87 -1.87 27.12
CA ASP A 179 7.03 -2.73 27.34
C ASP A 179 8.34 -2.01 26.98
N ILE A 180 8.39 -1.32 25.82
CA ILE A 180 9.52 -0.47 25.43
C ILE A 180 9.73 0.65 26.46
N SER A 181 8.67 1.27 26.98
CA SER A 181 8.80 2.34 27.99
C SER A 181 9.44 1.84 29.28
N VAL A 182 9.16 0.59 29.67
CA VAL A 182 9.80 -0.03 30.84
C VAL A 182 11.30 -0.21 30.60
N ASP A 183 11.68 -0.74 29.43
CA ASP A 183 13.08 -0.95 29.07
C ASP A 183 13.85 0.38 28.97
N MET A 184 13.27 1.38 28.29
CA MET A 184 13.90 2.71 28.08
C MET A 184 14.12 3.49 29.38
N LYS A 185 13.37 3.20 30.45
CA LYS A 185 13.54 3.88 31.74
C LYS A 185 14.92 3.65 32.36
N ASP A 186 15.49 2.46 32.13
CA ASP A 186 16.78 2.07 32.68
C ASP A 186 17.94 2.42 31.72
N GLU A 187 17.65 2.59 30.42
CA GLU A 187 18.65 2.91 29.38
C GLU A 187 18.88 4.41 29.16
N LEU A 188 17.83 5.23 29.31
CA LEU A 188 17.88 6.67 29.04
C LEU A 188 18.22 7.50 30.28
N THR A 189 18.79 8.68 30.07
CA THR A 189 18.87 9.69 31.14
C THR A 189 17.47 10.17 31.53
N SER A 190 17.33 10.81 32.70
CA SER A 190 16.03 11.32 33.15
C SER A 190 15.42 12.35 32.19
N GLU A 191 16.24 13.19 31.54
CA GLU A 191 15.76 14.19 30.58
C GLU A 191 15.28 13.53 29.27
N GLU A 192 16.04 12.56 28.74
CA GLU A 192 15.68 11.80 27.54
C GLU A 192 14.41 10.97 27.77
N PHE A 193 14.30 10.32 28.94
CA PHE A 193 13.13 9.53 29.29
C PHE A 193 11.86 10.39 29.39
N VAL A 194 11.97 11.63 29.87
CA VAL A 194 10.84 12.58 29.87
C VAL A 194 10.39 12.88 28.43
N SER A 195 11.33 13.18 27.52
CA SER A 195 11.01 13.42 26.10
C SER A 195 10.40 12.19 25.41
N PHE A 196 10.97 11.00 25.63
CA PHE A 196 10.42 9.72 25.16
C PHE A 196 8.99 9.50 25.68
N SER A 197 8.76 9.75 26.97
CA SER A 197 7.44 9.57 27.60
C SER A 197 6.41 10.57 27.05
N GLU A 198 6.79 11.84 26.88
CA GLU A 198 5.91 12.87 26.32
C GLU A 198 5.54 12.59 24.86
N SER A 199 6.51 12.21 24.03
CA SER A 199 6.28 11.86 22.62
C SER A 199 5.45 10.56 22.49
N THR A 200 5.70 9.56 23.33
CA THR A 200 4.88 8.34 23.43
C THR A 200 3.43 8.65 23.81
N ASN A 201 3.22 9.47 24.84
CA ASN A 201 1.88 9.89 25.25
C ASN A 201 1.16 10.69 24.14
N ARG A 202 1.88 11.57 23.45
CA ARG A 202 1.36 12.33 22.30
C ARG A 202 0.94 11.40 21.16
N LEU A 203 1.74 10.37 20.86
CA LEU A 203 1.39 9.37 19.87
C LEU A 203 0.14 8.61 20.29
N GLN A 204 0.11 8.05 21.51
CA GLN A 204 -0.99 7.21 22.02
C GLN A 204 -2.33 7.91 22.18
N SER A 205 -2.32 9.23 22.38
CA SER A 205 -3.51 10.09 22.46
C SER A 205 -3.88 10.73 21.12
N GLY A 206 -3.01 10.61 20.11
CA GLY A 206 -3.16 11.25 18.82
C GLY A 206 -3.88 10.38 17.78
N PRO A 207 -4.35 11.00 16.67
CA PRO A 207 -5.05 10.29 15.59
C PRO A 207 -4.14 9.32 14.81
N ARG A 208 -2.82 9.40 15.00
CA ARG A 208 -1.84 8.56 14.30
C ARG A 208 -1.57 7.22 15.00
N PHE A 209 -2.16 6.98 16.17
CA PHE A 209 -1.87 5.77 16.95
C PHE A 209 -2.31 4.47 16.28
N ILE A 210 -3.58 4.40 15.83
CA ILE A 210 -4.09 3.23 15.12
C ILE A 210 -3.29 3.00 13.82
N PRO A 211 -3.11 4.02 12.97
CA PRO A 211 -2.25 3.89 11.80
C PRO A 211 -0.80 3.47 12.12
N PHE A 212 -0.22 3.89 13.24
CA PHE A 212 1.10 3.44 13.69
C PHE A 212 1.13 1.93 13.97
N GLY A 213 0.18 1.40 14.74
CA GLY A 213 0.09 -0.04 15.01
C GLY A 213 -0.11 -0.87 13.73
N LEU A 214 -0.95 -0.40 12.80
CA LEU A 214 -1.16 -1.02 11.50
C LEU A 214 0.10 -0.98 10.63
N GLY A 215 0.82 0.14 10.64
CA GLY A 215 2.09 0.31 9.93
C GLY A 215 3.15 -0.66 10.43
N LEU A 216 3.31 -0.79 11.75
CA LEU A 216 4.20 -1.80 12.33
C LEU A 216 3.80 -3.21 11.84
N ALA A 217 2.53 -3.59 12.01
CA ALA A 217 2.05 -4.91 11.60
C ALA A 217 2.42 -5.25 10.14
N GLN A 218 2.23 -4.29 9.25
CA GLN A 218 2.54 -4.43 7.83
C GLN A 218 4.02 -4.79 7.57
N HIS A 219 4.96 -4.05 8.15
CA HIS A 219 6.40 -4.27 7.94
C HIS A 219 6.92 -5.56 8.61
N TYR A 220 6.18 -6.11 9.57
CA TYR A 220 6.46 -7.42 10.17
C TYR A 220 5.74 -8.60 9.50
N GLY A 221 5.09 -8.38 8.34
CA GLY A 221 4.40 -9.43 7.58
C GLY A 221 3.02 -9.81 8.14
N LEU A 222 2.57 -9.11 9.18
CA LEU A 222 1.26 -9.31 9.80
C LEU A 222 0.16 -8.70 8.91
N PRO A 223 -1.08 -9.23 8.96
CA PRO A 223 -2.18 -8.69 8.18
C PRO A 223 -2.47 -7.25 8.60
N SER A 224 -2.47 -6.33 7.64
CA SER A 224 -2.70 -4.90 7.87
C SER A 224 -3.54 -4.30 6.74
N VAL A 225 -3.87 -3.02 6.86
CA VAL A 225 -4.64 -2.21 5.90
C VAL A 225 -3.76 -1.33 5.00
N GLY A 226 -2.43 -1.42 5.18
CA GLY A 226 -1.44 -0.68 4.39
C GLY A 226 -0.70 -1.53 3.35
N LEU A 227 0.26 -0.91 2.67
CA LEU A 227 1.23 -1.53 1.76
C LEU A 227 2.63 -1.04 2.13
N ASP A 228 3.62 -1.90 1.91
CA ASP A 228 5.04 -1.54 2.06
C ASP A 228 5.38 -0.47 1.03
N LEU A 229 5.54 0.75 1.55
CA LEU A 229 5.86 1.96 0.83
C LEU A 229 7.15 2.52 1.42
N THR A 230 7.99 3.07 0.56
CA THR A 230 9.27 3.67 0.92
C THR A 230 9.56 4.82 -0.04
N ASP A 231 10.35 5.79 0.38
CA ASP A 231 10.92 6.81 -0.52
C ASP A 231 12.33 6.43 -1.01
N ASN A 232 12.82 5.23 -0.62
CA ASN A 232 14.13 4.73 -0.94
C ASN A 232 14.08 3.71 -2.10
N LEU A 233 14.62 4.10 -3.26
CA LEU A 233 14.67 3.26 -4.45
C LEU A 233 15.43 1.93 -4.25
N GLN A 234 16.46 1.88 -3.40
CA GLN A 234 17.20 0.64 -3.12
C GLN A 234 16.32 -0.37 -2.39
N VAL A 235 15.55 0.09 -1.40
CA VAL A 235 14.59 -0.74 -0.66
C VAL A 235 13.52 -1.28 -1.62
N ALA A 236 12.93 -0.41 -2.43
CA ALA A 236 11.92 -0.83 -3.40
C ALA A 236 12.49 -1.80 -4.45
N LEU A 237 13.69 -1.56 -4.97
CA LEU A 237 14.35 -2.47 -5.92
C LEU A 237 14.59 -3.85 -5.31
N TRP A 238 15.06 -3.91 -4.06
CA TRP A 238 15.25 -5.19 -3.36
C TRP A 238 13.95 -5.98 -3.29
N PHE A 239 12.82 -5.36 -2.91
CA PHE A 239 11.52 -6.03 -2.90
C PHE A 239 10.98 -6.40 -4.30
N ALA A 240 11.50 -5.77 -5.36
CA ALA A 240 11.17 -6.12 -6.73
C ALA A 240 12.04 -7.24 -7.30
N SER A 241 13.22 -7.49 -6.73
CA SER A 241 14.18 -8.51 -7.17
C SER A 241 14.30 -9.72 -6.25
N ASN A 242 13.72 -9.67 -5.05
CA ASN A 242 13.87 -10.73 -4.05
C ASN A 242 12.50 -11.25 -3.60
N SER A 243 12.43 -12.57 -3.44
CA SER A 243 11.33 -13.28 -2.81
C SER A 243 11.69 -13.61 -1.35
N ILE A 244 10.67 -13.72 -0.52
CA ILE A 244 10.79 -14.13 0.88
C ILE A 244 9.96 -15.40 1.05
N ASP A 245 10.64 -16.54 1.15
CA ASP A 245 10.02 -17.83 1.44
C ASP A 245 9.92 -17.99 2.95
N ILE A 246 8.70 -18.10 3.48
CA ILE A 246 8.44 -18.23 4.92
C ILE A 246 7.95 -19.66 5.21
N ASP A 247 8.63 -20.35 6.12
CA ASP A 247 8.24 -21.69 6.55
C ASP A 247 7.10 -21.67 7.59
N ALA A 248 6.64 -22.86 8.01
CA ALA A 248 5.58 -22.98 9.02
C ALA A 248 6.00 -22.44 10.40
N GLY A 249 7.29 -22.48 10.72
CA GLY A 249 7.87 -21.94 11.95
C GLY A 249 7.89 -20.41 11.98
N GLY A 250 7.86 -19.75 10.82
CA GLY A 250 8.10 -18.32 10.65
C GLY A 250 9.56 -17.97 10.38
N GLY A 251 10.40 -18.97 10.05
CA GLY A 251 11.72 -18.77 9.49
C GLY A 251 11.60 -18.31 8.03
N ALA A 252 12.32 -17.25 7.68
CA ALA A 252 12.27 -16.65 6.36
C ALA A 252 13.63 -16.73 5.66
N ILE A 253 13.61 -17.20 4.42
CA ILE A 253 14.77 -17.25 3.51
C ILE A 253 14.52 -16.26 2.37
N CYS A 254 15.46 -15.35 2.18
CA CYS A 254 15.42 -14.39 1.08
C CYS A 254 16.17 -14.96 -0.12
N LYS A 255 15.57 -14.89 -1.32
CA LYS A 255 16.22 -15.37 -2.55
C LYS A 255 15.99 -14.38 -3.70
N PRO A 256 17.01 -14.05 -4.50
CA PRO A 256 16.81 -13.34 -5.76
C PRO A 256 15.84 -14.11 -6.66
N VAL A 257 14.98 -13.40 -7.38
CA VAL A 257 14.14 -14.00 -8.43
C VAL A 257 14.96 -14.26 -9.68
N GLU A 258 14.71 -15.38 -10.35
CA GLU A 258 15.46 -15.78 -11.54
C GLU A 258 15.11 -14.95 -12.78
N ASP A 259 13.82 -14.59 -12.92
CA ASP A 259 13.30 -13.81 -14.04
C ASP A 259 12.70 -12.48 -13.56
N LEU A 260 13.25 -11.37 -14.06
CA LEU A 260 12.81 -10.00 -13.78
C LEU A 260 11.69 -9.53 -14.72
N GLY A 261 11.30 -10.33 -15.71
CA GLY A 261 10.33 -9.95 -16.74
C GLY A 261 9.00 -9.43 -16.19
N SER A 262 8.60 -9.88 -15.00
CA SER A 262 7.39 -9.44 -14.28
C SER A 262 7.65 -8.47 -13.12
N SER A 263 8.91 -8.22 -12.78
CA SER A 263 9.32 -7.33 -11.69
C SER A 263 9.10 -5.87 -12.06
N ARG A 264 8.45 -5.13 -11.16
CA ARG A 264 8.08 -3.72 -11.39
C ARG A 264 8.34 -2.87 -10.16
N LEU A 265 8.73 -1.62 -10.41
CA LEU A 265 8.63 -0.53 -9.43
C LEU A 265 7.38 0.28 -9.71
N PHE A 266 6.57 0.50 -8.69
CA PHE A 266 5.37 1.32 -8.75
C PHE A 266 5.62 2.64 -8.04
N PHE A 267 5.33 3.75 -8.70
CA PHE A 267 5.50 5.09 -8.16
C PHE A 267 4.11 5.64 -7.84
N PHE A 268 3.95 6.15 -6.63
CA PHE A 268 2.69 6.68 -6.14
C PHE A 268 2.84 8.14 -5.74
N ARG A 269 1.91 8.97 -6.20
CA ARG A 269 1.71 10.35 -5.74
C ARG A 269 0.73 10.38 -4.57
N CYS A 270 1.22 10.15 -3.37
CA CYS A 270 0.39 10.01 -2.18
C CYS A 270 0.03 11.39 -1.62
N PRO A 271 -1.25 11.68 -1.32
CA PRO A 271 -1.60 12.90 -0.60
C PRO A 271 -0.90 12.95 0.76
N ASN A 272 -0.37 14.12 1.15
CA ASN A 272 0.43 14.29 2.38
C ASN A 272 -0.35 13.97 3.68
N ASN A 273 -1.69 13.90 3.61
CA ASN A 273 -2.55 13.53 4.73
C ASN A 273 -2.99 12.05 4.70
N ALA A 274 -2.62 11.29 3.68
CA ALA A 274 -2.96 9.86 3.52
C ALA A 274 -1.82 8.92 3.93
N VAL A 275 -0.59 9.44 3.97
CA VAL A 275 0.64 8.71 4.32
C VAL A 275 1.50 9.53 5.26
N TYR A 276 2.35 8.88 6.04
CA TYR A 276 3.31 9.54 6.92
C TYR A 276 4.52 8.65 7.16
N SER A 277 5.70 9.26 7.29
CA SER A 277 6.95 8.55 7.55
C SER A 277 6.96 7.96 8.97
N HIS A 278 7.50 6.74 9.11
CA HIS A 278 7.78 6.14 10.41
C HIS A 278 8.63 7.07 11.29
N GLU A 279 9.65 7.68 10.69
CA GLU A 279 10.59 8.58 11.37
C GLU A 279 9.89 9.75 12.07
N VAL A 280 8.80 10.25 11.47
CA VAL A 280 8.05 11.41 12.00
C VAL A 280 7.06 11.01 13.09
N VAL A 281 6.66 9.74 13.14
CA VAL A 281 5.58 9.26 14.02
C VAL A 281 6.08 8.44 15.19
N LYS A 282 7.25 7.78 15.06
CA LYS A 282 7.86 7.08 16.18
C LYS A 282 8.18 8.05 17.33
N PRO A 283 8.07 7.61 18.61
CA PRO A 283 8.50 8.42 19.74
C PRO A 283 9.96 8.88 19.64
N ASP A 284 10.30 9.95 20.36
CA ASP A 284 11.70 10.35 20.52
C ASP A 284 12.47 9.23 21.24
N TYR A 285 13.73 8.97 20.88
CA TYR A 285 14.55 7.88 21.46
C TYR A 285 13.97 6.48 21.29
N PHE A 286 13.00 6.29 20.39
CA PHE A 286 12.47 4.98 20.10
C PHE A 286 13.55 4.07 19.50
N PRO A 287 13.64 2.79 19.94
CA PRO A 287 14.68 1.88 19.48
C PRO A 287 14.60 1.67 17.97
N GLU A 288 15.78 1.51 17.34
CA GLU A 288 15.87 1.18 15.92
C GLU A 288 15.16 -0.15 15.64
N CYS A 289 14.41 -0.19 14.54
CA CYS A 289 13.60 -1.35 14.18
C CYS A 289 13.51 -1.51 12.65
N ARG A 290 12.93 -2.63 12.19
CA ARG A 290 12.79 -2.91 10.75
C ARG A 290 12.19 -1.75 9.92
N PRO A 291 11.12 -1.06 10.33
CA PRO A 291 10.65 0.15 9.66
C PRO A 291 11.71 1.22 9.41
N ASP A 292 12.65 1.45 10.33
CA ASP A 292 13.74 2.43 10.16
C ASP A 292 14.68 2.00 9.04
N HIS A 293 15.09 0.72 9.03
CA HIS A 293 15.99 0.18 8.00
C HIS A 293 15.38 0.15 6.60
N GLN A 294 14.04 0.14 6.51
CA GLN A 294 13.29 0.12 5.25
C GLN A 294 12.85 1.52 4.78
N ASN A 295 13.19 2.58 5.51
CA ASN A 295 12.67 3.93 5.26
C ASN A 295 11.13 3.90 5.11
N ALA A 296 10.48 3.25 6.08
CA ALA A 296 9.07 2.90 5.99
C ALA A 296 8.14 4.12 6.01
N TRP A 297 7.14 4.07 5.13
CA TRP A 297 6.00 4.97 5.15
C TRP A 297 4.74 4.20 5.47
N PHE A 298 3.99 4.69 6.44
CA PHE A 298 2.72 4.11 6.85
C PHE A 298 1.57 4.85 6.17
N GLY A 299 0.55 4.10 5.80
CA GLY A 299 -0.60 4.66 5.10
C GLY A 299 -1.73 3.65 4.98
N HIS A 300 -2.92 4.16 4.70
CA HIS A 300 -4.10 3.33 4.50
C HIS A 300 -4.36 3.18 3.00
N VAL A 301 -4.39 1.95 2.48
CA VAL A 301 -4.46 1.72 1.02
C VAL A 301 -5.87 1.50 0.46
N GLY A 302 -6.87 1.50 1.34
CA GLY A 302 -8.29 1.50 1.01
C GLY A 302 -9.10 0.66 1.99
N TRP A 303 -10.27 1.14 2.39
CA TRP A 303 -11.18 0.44 3.30
C TRP A 303 -12.60 0.34 2.70
N GLY A 304 -13.48 -0.42 3.35
CA GLY A 304 -14.89 -0.51 2.97
C GLY A 304 -15.08 -0.89 1.49
N GLN A 305 -15.73 -0.01 0.72
CA GLN A 305 -16.07 -0.21 -0.69
C GLN A 305 -15.07 0.41 -1.68
N ALA A 306 -13.94 0.96 -1.21
CA ALA A 306 -12.83 1.39 -2.08
C ALA A 306 -11.54 0.70 -1.64
N LYS A 307 -11.51 -0.62 -1.84
CA LYS A 307 -10.45 -1.51 -1.33
C LYS A 307 -9.11 -1.34 -2.04
N ASN A 308 -9.13 -0.87 -3.29
CA ASN A 308 -7.96 -0.66 -4.14
C ASN A 308 -7.61 0.84 -4.29
N GLN A 309 -7.88 1.65 -3.25
CA GLN A 309 -7.71 3.10 -3.30
C GLN A 309 -6.27 3.51 -3.66
N MET A 310 -5.25 2.75 -3.26
CA MET A 310 -3.86 3.07 -3.60
C MET A 310 -3.57 3.10 -5.10
N ALA A 311 -4.26 2.29 -5.92
CA ALA A 311 -4.15 2.39 -7.38
C ALA A 311 -4.54 3.79 -7.89
N SER A 312 -5.42 4.51 -7.18
CA SER A 312 -5.80 5.90 -7.50
C SER A 312 -4.65 6.92 -7.31
N TYR A 313 -3.55 6.51 -6.65
CA TYR A 313 -2.34 7.32 -6.48
C TYR A 313 -1.21 6.91 -7.42
N LEU A 314 -1.33 5.80 -8.15
CA LEU A 314 -0.30 5.35 -9.09
C LEU A 314 -0.04 6.42 -10.17
N CYS A 315 1.22 6.80 -10.38
CA CYS A 315 1.61 7.79 -11.39
C CYS A 315 2.41 7.20 -12.55
N CYS A 316 3.32 6.28 -12.27
CA CYS A 316 4.06 5.55 -13.30
C CYS A 316 4.56 4.22 -12.75
N VAL A 317 5.02 3.38 -13.67
CA VAL A 317 5.63 2.09 -13.36
C VAL A 317 6.96 1.99 -14.11
N VAL A 318 7.95 1.31 -13.54
CA VAL A 318 9.23 1.06 -14.19
C VAL A 318 9.48 -0.44 -14.26
N GLU A 319 9.90 -0.93 -15.44
CA GLU A 319 10.40 -2.31 -15.59
C GLU A 319 11.73 -2.47 -14.85
N VAL A 320 11.83 -3.50 -14.02
CA VAL A 320 13.09 -3.78 -13.34
C VAL A 320 14.04 -4.49 -14.29
N THR A 321 15.27 -3.97 -14.38
CA THR A 321 16.33 -4.51 -15.23
C THR A 321 17.58 -4.80 -14.40
N SER A 322 18.44 -5.68 -14.89
CA SER A 322 19.72 -6.00 -14.23
C SER A 322 20.62 -4.77 -14.05
N GLU A 323 20.49 -3.75 -14.91
CA GLU A 323 21.29 -2.54 -14.80
C GLU A 323 20.90 -1.69 -13.59
N ILE A 324 19.61 -1.46 -13.37
CA ILE A 324 19.15 -0.67 -12.21
C ILE A 324 19.30 -1.43 -10.90
N LEU A 325 19.32 -2.78 -10.94
CA LEU A 325 19.56 -3.59 -9.74
C LEU A 325 20.97 -3.44 -9.18
N LYS A 326 21.95 -2.96 -9.96
CA LYS A 326 23.27 -2.60 -9.43
C LYS A 326 23.21 -1.49 -8.36
N MET A 327 22.08 -0.79 -8.24
CA MET A 327 21.82 0.16 -7.16
C MET A 327 21.66 -0.52 -5.80
N VAL A 328 21.23 -1.79 -5.77
CA VAL A 328 21.02 -2.57 -4.55
C VAL A 328 22.37 -3.17 -4.10
N PRO A 329 22.86 -2.84 -2.90
CA PRO A 329 24.10 -3.43 -2.39
C PRO A 329 24.01 -4.96 -2.23
N PRO A 330 25.14 -5.68 -2.30
CA PRO A 330 25.17 -7.09 -1.90
C PRO A 330 24.71 -7.29 -0.45
N ASN A 331 24.00 -8.39 -0.18
CA ASN A 331 23.48 -8.75 1.14
C ASN A 331 22.63 -7.65 1.81
N PHE A 332 21.93 -6.83 1.01
CA PHE A 332 21.16 -5.70 1.52
C PHE A 332 20.06 -6.13 2.51
N GLU A 333 19.59 -7.37 2.42
CA GLU A 333 18.69 -8.00 3.38
C GLU A 333 19.21 -8.02 4.83
N ASP A 334 20.54 -8.06 5.04
CA ASP A 334 21.14 -8.00 6.39
C ASP A 334 20.79 -6.68 7.09
N ARG A 335 20.69 -5.62 6.29
CA ARG A 335 20.28 -4.29 6.74
C ARG A 335 18.76 -4.22 6.86
N LEU A 336 18.01 -4.71 5.87
CA LEU A 336 16.55 -4.55 5.83
C LEU A 336 15.80 -5.37 6.89
N PHE A 337 16.37 -6.47 7.37
CA PHE A 337 15.73 -7.40 8.29
C PHE A 337 16.65 -7.67 9.49
N PRO A 338 16.68 -6.76 10.48
CA PRO A 338 17.43 -6.98 11.71
C PRO A 338 16.96 -8.26 12.43
N VAL A 339 17.91 -8.90 13.13
CA VAL A 339 17.64 -10.07 13.97
C VAL A 339 16.86 -9.66 15.22
N CYS A 340 16.16 -10.62 15.86
CA CYS A 340 15.29 -10.34 17.02
C CYS A 340 16.00 -9.60 18.15
N GLU A 341 17.30 -9.87 18.37
CA GLU A 341 18.09 -9.24 19.43
C GLU A 341 18.34 -7.75 19.18
N LYS A 342 18.27 -7.31 17.92
CA LYS A 342 18.49 -5.91 17.50
C LYS A 342 17.19 -5.20 17.13
N ASP A 343 16.05 -5.89 17.19
CA ASP A 343 14.75 -5.36 16.84
C ASP A 343 13.73 -5.73 17.93
N PRO A 344 13.52 -4.84 18.92
CA PRO A 344 12.61 -5.08 20.03
C PRO A 344 11.17 -5.37 19.59
N ILE A 345 10.76 -4.82 18.45
CA ILE A 345 9.40 -4.99 17.92
C ILE A 345 9.25 -6.38 17.29
N LEU A 346 10.24 -6.82 16.50
CA LEU A 346 10.28 -8.20 16.02
C LEU A 346 10.27 -9.19 17.18
N ASN A 347 11.09 -8.95 18.20
CA ASN A 347 11.16 -9.78 19.39
C ASN A 347 9.81 -9.87 20.10
N TYR A 348 9.12 -8.74 20.25
CA TYR A 348 7.77 -8.67 20.82
C TYR A 348 6.78 -9.53 20.02
N PHE A 349 6.66 -9.31 18.71
CA PHE A 349 5.73 -10.08 17.88
C PHE A 349 6.07 -11.58 17.85
N TRP A 350 7.37 -11.90 17.87
CA TRP A 350 7.84 -13.27 17.91
C TRP A 350 7.43 -13.98 19.21
N LYS A 351 7.59 -13.32 20.37
CA LYS A 351 7.18 -13.86 21.68
C LYS A 351 5.69 -14.16 21.73
N ILE A 352 4.85 -13.28 21.17
CA ILE A 352 3.40 -13.45 21.24
C ILE A 352 2.83 -14.44 20.21
N ARG A 353 3.55 -14.73 19.11
CA ARG A 353 3.15 -15.70 18.06
C ARG A 353 2.71 -17.06 18.62
N GLY A 354 3.38 -17.54 19.66
CA GLY A 354 3.19 -18.88 20.23
C GLY A 354 2.34 -18.93 21.50
N LEU A 355 1.82 -17.80 22.00
CA LEU A 355 1.10 -17.79 23.26
C LEU A 355 -0.29 -18.41 23.11
N SER A 356 -0.59 -19.40 23.96
CA SER A 356 -1.86 -20.15 23.94
C SER A 356 -3.10 -19.29 24.18
N ARG A 357 -2.95 -18.11 24.81
CA ARG A 357 -4.04 -17.16 25.05
C ARG A 357 -4.63 -16.55 23.78
N TYR A 358 -3.90 -16.57 22.66
CA TYR A 358 -4.41 -16.08 21.38
C TYR A 358 -5.01 -17.24 20.58
N GLU A 359 -6.28 -17.09 20.22
CA GLU A 359 -7.05 -18.08 19.47
C GLU A 359 -7.72 -17.43 18.25
N GLY A 360 -8.36 -18.24 17.39
CA GLY A 360 -9.14 -17.76 16.25
C GLY A 360 -8.38 -16.82 15.31
N GLU A 361 -8.99 -15.67 15.00
CA GLU A 361 -8.41 -14.67 14.09
C GLU A 361 -7.11 -14.06 14.62
N ALA A 362 -6.96 -13.92 15.94
CA ALA A 362 -5.73 -13.38 16.53
C ALA A 362 -4.54 -14.32 16.31
N LYS A 363 -4.74 -15.62 16.53
CA LYS A 363 -3.74 -16.64 16.21
C LYS A 363 -3.39 -16.67 14.72
N ARG A 364 -4.41 -16.59 13.86
CA ARG A 364 -4.23 -16.55 12.40
C ARG A 364 -3.44 -15.31 11.95
N ALA A 365 -3.65 -14.17 12.62
CA ALA A 365 -2.92 -12.94 12.31
C ALA A 365 -1.45 -13.05 12.74
N LEU A 366 -1.22 -13.46 13.98
CA LEU A 366 0.12 -13.57 14.57
C LEU A 366 0.97 -14.65 13.92
N SER A 367 0.38 -15.71 13.34
CA SER A 367 1.12 -16.75 12.61
C SER A 367 1.77 -16.25 11.31
N SER A 368 1.55 -15.00 10.92
CA SER A 368 2.20 -14.39 9.75
C SER A 368 3.51 -13.66 10.06
N VAL A 369 3.85 -13.42 11.34
CA VAL A 369 5.17 -12.81 11.66
C VAL A 369 6.29 -13.70 11.17
N TYR A 370 7.41 -13.12 10.75
CA TYR A 370 8.57 -13.90 10.36
C TYR A 370 9.86 -13.23 10.78
N ARG A 371 10.86 -14.06 11.02
CA ARG A 371 12.24 -13.65 11.26
C ARG A 371 13.13 -14.27 10.19
N ARG A 372 14.13 -13.53 9.76
CA ARG A 372 15.12 -14.07 8.83
C ARG A 372 15.97 -15.10 9.55
N GLU A 373 16.21 -16.24 8.93
CA GLU A 373 17.25 -17.16 9.40
C GLU A 373 18.61 -16.64 8.95
N ASN A 374 19.58 -16.61 9.85
CA ASN A 374 20.96 -16.30 9.45
C ASN A 374 21.44 -17.46 8.59
N ALA A 375 21.83 -17.15 7.34
CA ALA A 375 22.47 -18.10 6.44
C ALA A 375 23.87 -18.49 6.93
#